data_AF-A0A9D8BQ80-F1
#
_entry.id   AF-A0A9D8BQ80-F1
#
_cell.length_a   1.000
_cell.length_b   1.000
_cell.length_c   1.000
_cell.angle_alpha   90.00
_cell.angle_beta   90.00
_cell.angle_gamma   90.00
#
_symmetry.space_group_name_H-M   'P 1'
#
loop_
_entity.id
_entity.type
_entity.pdbx_description
1 polymer ?
#
loop_
_entity_poly.entity_id
_entity_poly.type
_entity_poly.pdbx_seq_one_letter_code
_entity_poly.pdbx_strand_id
1 'polypeptide(L)'
;MRPLPTFLSRAVIAAVVLIAAILYCPQRYGIWADQMTYYLQANSLAFDGDLRFDQRDFARFQRHGWSEKGPNGLYLRAANGRFYYSKPFLYSLAAVPFVWIAPVRGPIVLNGLLWLLLVEITFRWYRRFNAARRAAIVAALAWVGSVAPFYIFVIHTDLMIATLLAGALYLWLTSLREERRAKDEER
;
A
#
# COMPACT_ATOMS: atom_id res chain seq x y z
N MET A 1 0.89 -7.33 36.06
CA MET A 1 0.67 -6.32 35.00
C MET A 1 -0.54 -6.74 34.17
N ARG A 2 -1.60 -5.92 34.13
CA ARG A 2 -2.74 -6.18 33.22
C ARG A 2 -2.28 -5.96 31.78
N PRO A 3 -2.55 -6.87 30.82
CA PRO A 3 -2.19 -6.61 29.44
C PRO A 3 -2.93 -5.36 28.96
N LEU A 4 -2.21 -4.46 28.28
CA LEU A 4 -2.83 -3.31 27.63
C LEU A 4 -3.99 -3.80 26.76
N PRO A 5 -5.13 -3.10 26.75
CA PRO A 5 -6.25 -3.47 25.88
C PRO A 5 -5.73 -3.59 24.44
N THR A 6 -6.08 -4.68 23.76
CA THR A 6 -5.57 -5.05 22.41
C THR A 6 -5.80 -3.98 21.35
N PHE A 7 -6.69 -3.02 21.61
CA PHE A 7 -6.86 -1.83 20.80
C PHE A 7 -5.67 -0.87 20.89
N LEU A 8 -5.19 -0.61 22.11
CA LEU A 8 -4.11 0.35 22.38
C LEU A 8 -2.77 -0.13 21.80
N SER A 9 -2.49 -1.44 21.85
CA SER A 9 -1.28 -1.99 21.23
C SER A 9 -1.29 -1.90 19.71
N ARG A 10 -2.45 -2.13 19.05
CA ARG A 10 -2.59 -1.99 17.59
C ARG A 10 -2.49 -0.53 17.14
N ALA A 11 -3.09 0.39 17.88
CA ALA A 11 -2.99 1.82 17.61
C ALA A 11 -1.53 2.33 17.72
N VAL A 12 -0.77 1.84 18.71
CA VAL A 12 0.66 2.16 18.84
C VAL A 12 1.47 1.59 17.67
N ILE A 13 1.23 0.35 17.26
CA ILE A 13 1.91 -0.24 16.09
C ILE A 13 1.59 0.57 14.83
N ALA A 14 0.32 0.91 14.61
CA ALA A 14 -0.09 1.75 13.49
C ALA A 14 0.61 3.11 13.52
N ALA A 15 0.64 3.76 14.67
CA ALA A 15 1.32 5.05 14.84
C ALA A 15 2.83 4.93 14.56
N VAL A 16 3.52 3.93 15.11
CA VAL A 16 4.96 3.72 14.87
C VAL A 16 5.25 3.48 13.39
N VAL A 17 4.45 2.66 12.71
CA VAL A 17 4.64 2.38 11.28
C VAL A 17 4.38 3.62 10.42
N LEU A 18 3.31 4.36 10.71
CA LEU A 18 3.01 5.59 9.99
C LEU A 18 4.07 6.67 10.24
N ILE A 19 4.53 6.82 11.48
CA ILE A 19 5.63 7.73 11.83
C ILE A 19 6.90 7.30 11.09
N ALA A 20 7.25 6.02 11.10
CA ALA A 20 8.41 5.52 10.36
C ALA A 20 8.28 5.78 8.85
N ALA A 21 7.11 5.55 8.25
CA ALA A 21 6.84 5.83 6.84
C ALA A 21 6.94 7.33 6.49
N ILE A 22 6.56 8.21 7.41
CA ILE A 22 6.65 9.66 7.24
C ILE A 22 8.10 10.14 7.39
N LEU A 23 8.81 9.65 8.41
CA LEU A 23 10.15 10.10 8.75
C LEU A 23 11.23 9.48 7.85
N TYR A 24 11.04 8.24 7.41
CA TYR A 24 12.00 7.51 6.59
C TYR A 24 11.63 7.62 5.11
N CYS A 25 12.51 8.24 4.33
CA CYS A 25 12.36 8.39 2.87
C CYS A 25 13.49 7.61 2.16
N PRO A 26 13.39 6.28 2.04
CA PRO A 26 14.43 5.47 1.41
C PRO A 26 14.71 5.88 -0.04
N GLN A 27 13.73 6.48 -0.71
CA GLN A 27 13.82 7.01 -2.07
C GLN A 27 14.81 8.18 -2.20
N ARG A 28 15.30 8.75 -1.09
CA ARG A 28 16.39 9.74 -1.08
C ARG A 28 17.67 9.20 -1.74
N TYR A 29 17.90 7.89 -1.65
CA TYR A 29 19.06 7.23 -2.27
C TYR A 29 18.78 6.71 -3.68
N GLY A 30 17.64 7.10 -4.27
CA GLY A 30 17.21 6.71 -5.60
C GLY A 30 15.96 5.83 -5.57
N ILE A 31 15.15 5.96 -6.62
CA ILE A 31 14.05 5.05 -6.95
C ILE A 31 14.56 4.07 -8.01
N TRP A 32 14.31 2.79 -7.79
CA TRP A 32 14.87 1.70 -8.61
C TRP A 32 13.79 0.97 -9.39
N ALA A 33 14.16 0.47 -10.56
CA ALA A 33 13.30 -0.31 -11.45
C ALA A 33 11.96 0.41 -11.74
N ASP A 34 10.87 -0.34 -11.85
CA ASP A 34 9.57 0.17 -12.27
C ASP A 34 8.84 1.04 -11.24
N GLN A 35 9.37 1.17 -10.02
CA GLN A 35 8.83 2.07 -8.99
C GLN A 35 8.71 3.52 -9.47
N MET A 36 9.64 3.95 -10.33
CA MET A 36 9.63 5.30 -10.90
C MET A 36 8.38 5.54 -11.75
N THR A 37 7.91 4.50 -12.45
CA THR A 37 6.71 4.58 -13.26
C THR A 37 5.49 4.84 -12.39
N TYR A 38 5.30 4.07 -11.33
CA TYR A 38 4.18 4.26 -10.41
C TYR A 38 4.25 5.61 -9.68
N TYR A 39 5.46 6.03 -9.28
CA TYR A 39 5.69 7.33 -8.63
C TYR A 39 5.27 8.50 -9.51
N LEU A 40 5.81 8.58 -10.74
CA LEU A 40 5.50 9.68 -11.65
C LEU A 40 4.07 9.59 -12.17
N GLN A 41 3.55 8.39 -12.42
CA GLN A 41 2.14 8.20 -12.77
C GLN A 41 1.20 8.72 -11.67
N ALA A 42 1.53 8.52 -10.39
CA ALA A 42 0.72 9.05 -9.28
C ALA A 42 0.80 10.58 -9.19
N ASN A 43 1.98 11.17 -9.44
CA ASN A 43 2.15 12.62 -9.49
C ASN A 43 1.41 13.25 -10.68
N SER A 44 1.48 12.64 -11.86
CA SER A 44 0.76 13.08 -13.06
C SER A 44 -0.75 13.05 -12.82
N LEU A 45 -1.28 11.95 -12.28
CA LEU A 45 -2.70 11.87 -11.89
C LEU A 45 -3.08 12.91 -10.84
N ALA A 46 -2.24 13.14 -9.83
CA ALA A 46 -2.54 14.07 -8.75
C ALA A 46 -2.54 15.53 -9.20
N PHE A 47 -1.56 15.96 -10.00
CA PHE A 47 -1.36 17.37 -10.32
C PHE A 47 -1.88 17.78 -11.70
N ASP A 48 -1.93 16.83 -12.65
CA ASP A 48 -2.33 17.11 -14.04
C ASP A 48 -3.60 16.36 -14.46
N GLY A 49 -4.02 15.33 -13.71
CA GLY A 49 -5.23 14.56 -13.97
C GLY A 49 -5.15 13.66 -15.20
N ASP A 50 -3.94 13.29 -15.64
CA ASP A 50 -3.75 12.44 -16.81
C ASP A 50 -2.73 11.31 -16.58
N LEU A 51 -2.50 10.49 -17.62
CA LEU A 51 -1.55 9.38 -17.63
C LEU A 51 -0.45 9.59 -18.70
N ARG A 52 -0.17 10.84 -19.02
CA ARG A 52 0.88 11.22 -19.98
C ARG A 52 2.15 11.52 -19.22
N PHE A 53 3.27 11.15 -19.82
CA PHE A 53 4.58 11.61 -19.36
C PHE A 53 5.00 12.78 -20.23
N ASP A 54 5.17 13.95 -19.61
CA ASP A 54 5.65 15.15 -20.30
C ASP A 54 6.71 15.93 -19.49
N GLN A 55 7.04 17.13 -19.99
CA GLN A 55 8.06 17.99 -19.35
C GLN A 55 7.69 18.40 -17.92
N ARG A 56 6.40 18.46 -17.56
CA ARG A 56 5.93 18.77 -16.20
C ARG A 56 6.28 17.65 -15.24
N ASP A 57 6.11 16.39 -15.65
CA ASP A 57 6.53 15.22 -14.86
C ASP A 57 8.04 15.20 -14.66
N PHE A 58 8.79 15.45 -15.73
CA PHE A 58 10.24 15.55 -15.66
C PHE A 58 10.70 16.70 -14.74
N ALA A 59 10.05 17.86 -14.82
CA ALA A 59 10.35 18.99 -13.94
C ALA A 59 10.05 18.67 -12.47
N ARG A 60 8.94 17.98 -12.18
CA ARG A 60 8.64 17.47 -10.82
C ARG A 60 9.72 16.53 -10.33
N PHE A 61 10.15 15.58 -11.16
CA PHE A 61 11.26 14.67 -10.85
C PHE A 61 12.54 15.43 -10.48
N GLN A 62 12.96 16.39 -11.32
CA GLN A 62 14.20 17.15 -11.10
C GLN A 62 14.19 17.95 -9.80
N ARG A 63 13.02 18.46 -9.37
CA ARG A 63 12.88 19.17 -8.09
C ARG A 63 13.21 18.30 -6.87
N HIS A 64 13.17 16.97 -6.99
CA HIS A 64 13.52 16.08 -5.89
C HIS A 64 15.02 15.84 -5.74
N GLY A 65 15.82 16.15 -6.77
CA GLY A 65 17.28 15.99 -6.73
C GLY A 65 17.75 14.53 -6.64
N TRP A 66 16.94 13.56 -7.07
CA TRP A 66 17.28 12.12 -6.99
C TRP A 66 18.28 11.64 -8.04
N SER A 67 18.36 12.31 -9.19
CA SER A 67 19.29 11.96 -10.27
C SER A 67 19.49 13.16 -11.17
N GLU A 68 20.74 13.41 -11.56
CA GLU A 68 21.07 14.43 -12.58
C GLU A 68 20.75 13.94 -13.99
N LYS A 69 20.74 12.62 -14.22
CA LYS A 69 20.54 11.99 -15.54
C LYS A 69 19.08 11.77 -15.90
N GLY A 70 18.15 12.10 -14.98
CA GLY A 70 16.72 11.85 -15.14
C GLY A 70 16.23 10.56 -14.47
N PRO A 71 14.93 10.25 -14.62
CA PRO A 71 14.28 9.13 -13.96
C PRO A 71 14.71 7.79 -14.57
N ASN A 72 15.23 6.88 -13.72
CA ASN A 72 15.58 5.52 -14.13
C ASN A 72 14.39 4.56 -13.99
N GLY A 73 14.32 3.54 -14.85
CA GLY A 73 13.31 2.47 -14.75
C GLY A 73 11.88 2.91 -15.13
N LEU A 74 11.77 3.91 -16.01
CA LEU A 74 10.49 4.42 -16.49
C LEU A 74 9.95 3.58 -17.66
N TYR A 75 8.71 3.10 -17.54
CA TYR A 75 8.02 2.33 -18.57
C TYR A 75 6.99 3.21 -19.28
N LEU A 76 7.30 3.58 -20.53
CA LEU A 76 6.47 4.43 -21.36
C LEU A 76 6.03 3.71 -22.64
N ARG A 77 4.89 4.12 -23.18
CA ARG A 77 4.39 3.75 -24.50
C ARG A 77 4.27 5.02 -25.32
N ALA A 78 4.89 5.02 -26.50
CA ALA A 78 4.74 6.09 -27.46
C ALA A 78 3.45 5.88 -28.29
N ALA A 79 2.67 6.94 -28.46
CA ALA A 79 1.52 6.98 -29.36
C ALA A 79 1.29 8.42 -29.85
N ASN A 80 1.20 8.61 -31.17
CA ASN A 80 0.96 9.91 -31.82
C ASN A 80 1.92 11.02 -31.35
N GLY A 81 3.21 10.70 -31.26
CA GLY A 81 4.25 11.65 -30.80
C GLY A 81 4.21 12.00 -29.31
N ARG A 82 3.40 11.29 -28.51
CA ARG A 82 3.28 11.48 -27.05
C ARG A 82 3.67 10.22 -26.29
N PHE A 83 4.09 10.39 -25.05
CA PHE A 83 4.42 9.29 -24.16
C PHE A 83 3.35 9.11 -23.08
N TYR A 84 2.98 7.86 -22.82
CA TYR A 84 2.00 7.46 -21.82
C TYR A 84 2.61 6.43 -20.87
N TYR A 85 2.23 6.45 -19.61
CA TYR A 85 2.69 5.43 -18.65
C TYR A 85 2.13 4.05 -19.01
N SER A 86 2.99 3.04 -19.01
CA SER A 86 2.65 1.67 -19.47
C SER A 86 2.33 0.68 -18.35
N LYS A 87 2.04 1.15 -17.14
CA LYS A 87 1.70 0.31 -15.98
C LYS A 87 0.24 0.50 -15.57
N PRO A 88 -0.42 -0.53 -15.00
CA PRO A 88 -1.78 -0.40 -14.48
C PRO A 88 -1.90 0.76 -13.48
N PHE A 89 -2.81 1.68 -13.75
CA PHE A 89 -2.88 2.96 -13.02
C PHE A 89 -3.54 2.86 -11.64
N LEU A 90 -4.16 1.73 -11.28
CA LEU A 90 -4.98 1.63 -10.07
C LEU A 90 -4.20 1.94 -8.79
N TYR A 91 -2.95 1.47 -8.70
CA TYR A 91 -2.08 1.76 -7.56
C TYR A 91 -1.75 3.25 -7.48
N SER A 92 -1.33 3.84 -8.59
CA SER A 92 -1.01 5.26 -8.67
C SER A 92 -2.22 6.14 -8.39
N LEU A 93 -3.42 5.73 -8.83
CA LEU A 93 -4.67 6.41 -8.52
C LEU A 93 -5.00 6.34 -7.02
N ALA A 94 -4.85 5.18 -6.39
CA ALA A 94 -5.03 5.04 -4.95
C ALA A 94 -4.04 5.90 -4.14
N ALA A 95 -2.86 6.20 -4.71
CA ALA A 95 -1.84 7.04 -4.09
C ALA A 95 -2.13 8.55 -4.20
N VAL A 96 -2.98 8.99 -5.14
CA VAL A 96 -3.30 10.40 -5.41
C VAL A 96 -3.59 11.24 -4.16
N PRO A 97 -4.53 10.86 -3.26
CA PRO A 97 -4.83 11.69 -2.09
C PRO A 97 -3.63 11.89 -1.15
N PHE A 98 -2.73 10.91 -1.09
CA PHE A 98 -1.53 10.98 -0.27
C PHE A 98 -0.42 11.79 -0.96
N VAL A 99 -0.34 11.74 -2.29
CA VAL A 99 0.58 12.53 -3.10
C VAL A 99 0.25 14.03 -3.02
N TRP A 100 -1.03 14.41 -2.95
CA TRP A 100 -1.41 15.82 -2.73
C TRP A 100 -0.83 16.40 -1.44
N ILE A 101 -0.83 15.62 -0.36
CA ILE A 101 -0.37 16.08 0.96
C ILE A 101 1.16 15.97 1.07
N ALA A 102 1.72 14.88 0.55
CA ALA A 102 3.14 14.59 0.61
C ALA A 102 3.64 13.99 -0.72
N PRO A 103 4.00 14.80 -1.73
CA PRO A 103 4.27 14.33 -3.09
C PRO A 103 5.30 13.19 -3.19
N VAL A 104 6.32 13.26 -2.34
CA VAL A 104 7.40 12.26 -2.27
C VAL A 104 7.01 11.02 -1.49
N ARG A 105 6.29 11.19 -0.37
CA ARG A 105 6.05 10.14 0.63
C ARG A 105 4.67 9.48 0.50
N GLY A 106 3.77 10.09 -0.26
CA GLY A 106 2.37 9.67 -0.39
C GLY A 106 2.20 8.18 -0.71
N PRO A 107 2.93 7.61 -1.69
CA PRO A 107 2.83 6.19 -1.99
C PRO A 107 3.28 5.28 -0.83
N ILE A 108 4.26 5.70 -0.02
CA ILE A 108 4.72 4.96 1.16
C ILE A 108 3.65 4.98 2.26
N VAL A 109 2.97 6.12 2.42
CA VAL A 109 1.84 6.23 3.36
C VAL A 109 0.71 5.29 2.95
N LEU A 110 0.35 5.26 1.65
CA LEU A 110 -0.61 4.28 1.12
C LEU A 110 -0.17 2.85 1.45
N ASN A 111 1.07 2.49 1.15
CA ASN A 111 1.60 1.16 1.42
C ASN A 111 1.52 0.78 2.90
N GLY A 112 1.86 1.70 3.81
CA GLY A 112 1.74 1.51 5.25
C GLY A 112 0.30 1.24 5.68
N LEU A 113 -0.67 1.97 5.11
CA LEU A 113 -2.09 1.75 5.37
C LEU A 113 -2.58 0.40 4.84
N LEU A 114 -2.17 0.00 3.65
CA LEU A 114 -2.48 -1.30 3.06
C LEU A 114 -1.91 -2.45 3.91
N TRP A 115 -0.66 -2.32 4.36
CA TRP A 115 -0.04 -3.29 5.27
C TRP A 115 -0.78 -3.39 6.61
N LEU A 116 -1.18 -2.26 7.21
CA LEU A 116 -1.99 -2.26 8.43
C LEU A 116 -3.35 -2.94 8.21
N LEU A 117 -3.97 -2.73 7.05
CA LEU A 117 -5.22 -3.38 6.69
C LEU A 117 -5.06 -4.90 6.55
N LEU A 118 -3.95 -5.38 5.97
CA LEU A 118 -3.62 -6.81 5.93
C LEU A 118 -3.49 -7.45 7.32
N VAL A 119 -2.79 -6.76 8.23
CA VAL A 119 -2.67 -7.17 9.64
C VAL A 119 -4.06 -7.29 10.28
N GLU A 120 -4.92 -6.29 10.08
CA GLU A 120 -6.27 -6.28 10.68
C GLU A 120 -7.20 -7.32 10.06
N ILE A 121 -7.19 -7.52 8.74
CA ILE A 121 -7.97 -8.57 8.06
C ILE A 121 -7.58 -9.94 8.62
N THR A 122 -6.28 -10.21 8.72
CA THR A 122 -5.75 -11.48 9.24
C THR A 122 -6.15 -11.69 10.70
N PHE A 123 -5.96 -10.67 11.53
CA PHE A 123 -6.35 -10.71 12.94
C PHE A 123 -7.85 -10.99 13.10
N ARG A 124 -8.71 -10.24 12.40
CA ARG A 124 -10.17 -10.38 12.49
C ARG A 124 -10.63 -11.76 12.03
N TRP A 125 -10.05 -12.28 10.95
CA TRP A 125 -10.39 -13.61 10.46
C TRP A 125 -10.05 -14.69 11.50
N TYR A 126 -8.80 -14.73 11.98
CA TYR A 126 -8.35 -15.73 12.95
C TYR A 126 -9.02 -15.60 14.31
N ARG A 127 -9.39 -14.37 14.71
CA ARG A 127 -10.10 -14.10 15.97
C ARG A 127 -11.45 -14.81 16.05
N ARG A 128 -12.09 -15.13 14.91
CA ARG A 128 -13.36 -15.86 14.87
C ARG A 128 -13.27 -17.31 15.37
N PHE A 129 -12.07 -17.87 15.43
CA PHE A 129 -11.83 -19.27 15.79
C PHE A 129 -10.91 -19.42 17.01
N ASN A 130 -10.26 -18.33 17.44
CA ASN A 130 -9.18 -18.39 18.42
C ASN A 130 -9.25 -17.26 19.45
N ALA A 131 -8.59 -17.46 20.59
CA ALA A 131 -8.33 -16.42 21.57
C ALA A 131 -7.58 -15.22 20.94
N ALA A 132 -7.81 -14.00 21.45
CA ALA A 132 -7.28 -12.76 20.87
C ALA A 132 -5.75 -12.79 20.76
N ARG A 133 -5.09 -13.32 21.80
CA ARG A 133 -3.64 -13.48 21.83
C ARG A 133 -3.12 -14.33 20.68
N ARG A 134 -3.76 -15.47 20.39
CA ARG A 134 -3.35 -16.37 19.30
C ARG A 134 -3.53 -15.71 17.94
N ALA A 135 -4.68 -15.07 17.71
CA ALA A 135 -4.93 -14.34 16.47
C ALA A 135 -3.92 -13.20 16.26
N ALA A 136 -3.55 -12.47 17.32
CA ALA A 136 -2.55 -11.41 17.26
C ALA A 136 -1.15 -11.95 16.93
N ILE A 137 -0.75 -13.06 17.54
CA ILE A 137 0.53 -13.72 17.24
C ILE A 137 0.59 -14.15 15.77
N VAL A 138 -0.47 -14.77 15.25
CA VAL A 138 -0.53 -15.18 13.84
C VAL A 138 -0.41 -13.97 12.91
N ALA A 139 -1.17 -12.91 13.16
CA ALA A 139 -1.10 -11.70 12.34
C ALA A 139 0.30 -11.04 12.41
N ALA A 140 0.90 -11.00 13.60
CA ALA A 140 2.25 -10.46 13.79
C ALA A 140 3.31 -11.29 13.05
N LEU A 141 3.30 -12.62 13.17
CA LEU A 141 4.25 -13.48 12.46
C LEU A 141 4.07 -13.38 10.94
N ALA A 142 2.84 -13.34 10.45
CA ALA A 142 2.55 -13.29 9.01
C ALA A 142 3.01 -11.97 8.35
N TRP A 143 2.88 -10.83 9.04
CA TRP A 143 3.05 -9.51 8.41
C TRP A 143 4.15 -8.64 9.02
N VAL A 144 4.50 -8.84 10.29
CA VAL A 144 5.61 -8.13 10.96
C VAL A 144 6.88 -9.00 10.94
N GLY A 145 6.75 -10.30 11.22
CA GLY A 145 7.86 -11.25 11.23
C GLY A 145 8.27 -11.79 9.86
N SER A 146 7.61 -11.34 8.80
CA SER A 146 7.90 -11.75 7.41
C SER A 146 8.63 -10.66 6.63
N VAL A 147 8.82 -10.85 5.33
CA VAL A 147 9.39 -9.84 4.43
C VAL A 147 8.42 -8.67 4.15
N ALA A 148 7.14 -8.80 4.51
CA ALA A 148 6.10 -7.82 4.16
C ALA A 148 6.39 -6.37 4.60
N PRO A 149 7.03 -6.07 5.76
CA PRO A 149 7.34 -4.70 6.13
C PRO A 149 8.28 -4.00 5.14
N PHE A 150 9.14 -4.72 4.43
CA PHE A 150 10.02 -4.14 3.41
C PHE A 150 9.23 -3.57 2.24
N TYR A 151 8.11 -4.20 1.88
CA TYR A 151 7.24 -3.74 0.80
C TYR A 151 6.51 -2.43 1.13
N ILE A 152 6.51 -1.98 2.40
CA ILE A 152 6.02 -0.64 2.74
C ILE A 152 6.79 0.43 1.97
N PHE A 153 8.10 0.22 1.80
CA PHE A 153 9.02 1.19 1.21
C PHE A 153 9.19 1.02 -0.31
N VAL A 154 8.54 0.02 -0.91
CA VAL A 154 8.61 -0.26 -2.34
C VAL A 154 7.36 0.32 -3.02
N ILE A 155 7.53 1.32 -3.89
CA ILE A 155 6.41 1.99 -4.58
C ILE A 155 5.91 1.08 -5.70
N HIS A 156 5.06 0.12 -5.36
CA HIS A 156 4.58 -0.91 -6.27
C HIS A 156 3.23 -1.50 -5.82
N THR A 157 2.62 -2.27 -6.71
CA THR A 157 1.30 -2.88 -6.59
C THR A 157 1.20 -4.03 -5.57
N ASP A 158 2.31 -4.58 -5.07
CA ASP A 158 2.32 -5.84 -4.30
C ASP A 158 1.38 -5.82 -3.09
N LEU A 159 1.51 -4.81 -2.22
CA LEU A 159 0.66 -4.68 -1.04
C LEU A 159 -0.79 -4.41 -1.40
N MET A 160 -1.05 -3.69 -2.49
CA MET A 160 -2.41 -3.42 -2.95
C MET A 160 -3.08 -4.71 -3.44
N ILE A 161 -2.39 -5.50 -4.26
CA ILE A 161 -2.90 -6.79 -4.75
C ILE A 161 -3.15 -7.74 -3.57
N ALA A 162 -2.19 -7.86 -2.65
CA ALA A 162 -2.33 -8.69 -1.46
C ALA A 162 -3.55 -8.26 -0.62
N THR A 163 -3.74 -6.95 -0.42
CA THR A 163 -4.86 -6.40 0.35
C THR A 163 -6.20 -6.64 -0.32
N LEU A 164 -6.30 -6.41 -1.63
CA LEU A 164 -7.52 -6.64 -2.40
C LEU A 164 -7.91 -8.13 -2.39
N LEU A 165 -6.94 -9.03 -2.59
CA LEU A 165 -7.17 -10.47 -2.52
C LEU A 165 -7.59 -10.92 -1.12
N ALA A 166 -6.90 -10.46 -0.07
CA ALA A 166 -7.24 -10.77 1.31
C ALA A 166 -8.63 -10.24 1.68
N GLY A 167 -8.99 -9.03 1.23
CA GLY A 167 -10.30 -8.43 1.43
C GLY A 167 -11.41 -9.20 0.72
N ALA A 168 -11.22 -9.53 -0.55
CA ALA A 168 -12.17 -10.33 -1.32
C ALA A 168 -12.40 -11.71 -0.68
N LEU A 169 -11.31 -12.39 -0.28
CA LEU A 169 -11.39 -13.68 0.40
C LEU A 169 -12.08 -13.56 1.76
N TYR A 170 -11.78 -12.53 2.55
CA TYR A 170 -12.41 -12.28 3.84
C TYR A 170 -13.92 -12.12 3.71
N LEU A 171 -14.38 -11.31 2.75
CA LEU A 171 -15.80 -11.07 2.50
C LEU A 171 -16.50 -12.35 2.01
N TRP A 172 -15.91 -13.03 1.03
CA TRP A 172 -16.48 -14.26 0.47
C TRP A 172 -16.59 -15.37 1.52
N LEU A 173 -15.53 -15.62 2.30
CA LEU A 173 -15.59 -16.65 3.34
C LEU A 173 -16.53 -16.26 4.50
N THR A 174 -16.76 -14.96 4.71
CA THR A 174 -17.76 -14.51 5.69
C THR A 174 -19.17 -14.83 5.18
N SER A 175 -19.50 -14.54 3.92
CA SER A 175 -20.83 -14.83 3.37
C SER A 175 -21.16 -16.32 3.42
N LEU A 176 -20.21 -17.19 3.02
CA LEU A 176 -20.38 -18.64 3.07
C LEU A 176 -20.60 -19.20 4.48
N ARG A 177 -20.17 -18.47 5.51
CA ARG A 177 -20.37 -18.87 6.90
C ARG A 177 -21.73 -18.44 7.41
N GLU A 178 -22.17 -17.25 7.04
CA GLU A 178 -23.49 -16.73 7.39
C GLU A 178 -24.59 -17.60 6.76
N GLU A 179 -24.44 -17.97 5.49
CA GLU A 179 -25.35 -18.90 4.81
C GLU A 179 -25.44 -20.27 5.50
N ARG A 180 -24.32 -20.80 6.00
CA ARG A 180 -24.32 -22.08 6.74
C ARG A 180 -25.03 -21.95 8.08
N ARG A 181 -24.79 -20.86 8.82
CA ARG A 181 -25.44 -20.62 10.11
C ARG A 181 -26.95 -20.50 9.98
N ALA A 182 -27.43 -19.77 8.97
CA ALA A 182 -28.86 -19.66 8.70
C ALA A 182 -29.50 -21.03 8.45
N LYS A 183 -28.83 -21.90 7.68
CA LYS A 183 -29.31 -23.28 7.42
C LYS A 183 -29.28 -24.18 8.65
N ASP A 184 -28.35 -23.96 9.58
CA ASP A 184 -28.26 -24.71 10.83
C ASP A 184 -29.34 -24.26 11.85
N GLU A 185 -29.75 -22.99 11.82
CA GLU A 185 -30.80 -22.43 12.70
C GLU A 185 -32.23 -22.81 12.26
N GLU A 186 -32.42 -23.15 10.99
CA GLU A 186 -33.71 -23.61 10.42
C GLU A 186 -33.99 -25.11 10.66
N ARG A 187 -33.02 -25.88 11.19
CA ARG A 187 -33.12 -27.32 11.44
C ARG A 187 -33.37 -27.64 12.91
#